data_AF-A0A9Q1CQY0-F1
#
_entry.id   AF-A0A9Q1CQY0-F1
#
_cell.length_a   1.000
_cell.length_b   1.000
_cell.length_c   1.000
_cell.angle_alpha   90.00
_cell.angle_beta   90.00
_cell.angle_gamma   90.00
#
_symmetry.space_group_name_H-M   'P 1'
#
loop_
_entity.id
_entity.type
_entity.pdbx_description
1 polymer ?
#
loop_
_entity_poly.entity_id
_entity_poly.type
_entity_poly.pdbx_seq_one_letter_code
_entity_poly.pdbx_strand_id
1 'polypeptide(L)'
;MPRTAQGGSSCKRKQEILQNANYYNSSKERPVVRGHGSLGLCDFIKEKITDRKCSVFTVFRDPYDRLVSHYFFNRQVEKRKASGDQSDLTLNKSIKEWIKGSGSVVWRAFSNEWKFEKMNHGKEKCKELQHFVTREERWPSIDDHLVDIANNLDKHLSFIGLTEDLQTTYQMLEEVYGLPFVEVCSDMHVLQGSYELTNATEQRALKMSAKREIMEDPEIQRLIQFEVLMYEKAKEIFEAQKKVFLKLKESRR
;
A
#
# COMPACT_ATOMS: atom_id res chain seq x y z
N MET A 1 18.07 0.62 18.13
CA MET A 1 16.81 0.89 17.39
C MET A 1 17.11 0.70 15.91
N PRO A 2 16.38 -0.14 15.18
CA PRO A 2 16.63 -0.35 13.76
C PRO A 2 16.47 0.99 13.02
N ARG A 3 17.47 1.38 12.22
CA ARG A 3 17.39 2.57 11.37
C ARG A 3 16.25 2.37 10.38
N THR A 4 15.16 3.09 10.59
CA THR A 4 14.05 3.12 9.64
C THR A 4 14.41 4.10 8.53
N ALA A 5 14.38 3.63 7.28
CA ALA A 5 14.50 4.52 6.11
C ALA A 5 13.23 5.38 6.03
N GLN A 6 13.29 6.63 6.50
CA GLN A 6 12.14 7.53 6.53
C GLN A 6 11.86 8.15 5.14
N GLY A 7 10.59 8.25 4.76
CA GLY A 7 10.04 9.35 3.95
C GLY A 7 10.49 9.60 2.50
N GLY A 8 11.43 8.83 1.93
CA GLY A 8 11.87 8.99 0.52
C GLY A 8 10.98 8.30 -0.53
N SER A 9 11.15 8.67 -1.81
CA SER A 9 10.63 7.85 -2.93
C SER A 9 11.12 6.41 -2.80
N SER A 10 10.36 5.48 -3.38
CA SER A 10 10.68 4.05 -3.36
C SER A 10 12.17 3.85 -3.74
N CYS A 11 12.58 4.52 -4.81
CA CYS A 11 13.92 4.51 -5.40
C CYS A 11 15.05 4.99 -4.48
N LYS A 12 14.83 6.08 -3.72
CA LYS A 12 15.81 6.55 -2.72
C LYS A 12 16.05 5.49 -1.65
N ARG A 13 15.00 4.79 -1.20
CA ARG A 13 15.12 3.73 -0.19
C ARG A 13 15.89 2.51 -0.70
N LYS A 14 15.67 2.04 -1.93
CA LYS A 14 16.49 0.93 -2.46
C LYS A 14 17.95 1.35 -2.68
N GLN A 15 18.20 2.60 -3.06
CA GLN A 15 19.58 3.10 -3.14
C GLN A 15 20.25 3.15 -1.77
N GLU A 16 19.54 3.59 -0.73
CA GLU A 16 20.00 3.49 0.66
C GLU A 16 20.24 2.02 1.05
N ILE A 17 19.35 1.10 0.64
CA ILE A 17 19.52 -0.33 0.94
C ILE A 17 20.79 -0.89 0.29
N LEU A 18 21.02 -0.59 -0.99
CA LEU A 18 22.24 -0.98 -1.71
C LEU A 18 23.50 -0.38 -1.10
N GLN A 19 23.47 0.93 -0.78
CA GLN A 19 24.62 1.62 -0.18
C GLN A 19 24.99 1.03 1.19
N ASN A 20 24.00 0.45 1.89
CA ASN A 20 24.19 -0.20 3.19
C ASN A 20 24.20 -1.74 3.09
N ALA A 21 24.36 -2.32 1.89
CA ALA A 21 24.34 -3.77 1.67
C ALA A 21 25.30 -4.53 2.60
N ASN A 22 26.53 -4.03 2.75
CA ASN A 22 27.53 -4.63 3.64
C ASN A 22 27.10 -4.61 5.12
N TYR A 23 26.39 -3.57 5.54
CA TYR A 23 25.82 -3.50 6.88
C TYR A 23 24.70 -4.53 7.05
N TYR A 24 23.80 -4.68 6.07
CA TYR A 24 22.74 -5.69 6.14
C TYR A 24 23.24 -7.13 6.07
N ASN A 25 24.37 -7.37 5.41
CA ASN A 25 25.03 -8.68 5.36
C ASN A 25 25.70 -9.05 6.69
N SER A 26 26.27 -8.08 7.40
CA SER A 26 26.98 -8.31 8.66
C SER A 26 26.10 -8.13 9.91
N SER A 27 24.97 -7.44 9.81
CA SER A 27 24.12 -7.13 10.95
C SER A 27 23.15 -8.27 11.30
N LYS A 28 23.04 -8.54 12.61
CA LYS A 28 21.97 -9.38 13.18
C LYS A 28 20.61 -8.69 13.13
N GLU A 29 20.55 -7.37 12.98
CA GLU A 29 19.30 -6.62 12.84
C GLU A 29 18.64 -6.96 11.49
N ARG A 30 17.30 -7.08 11.52
CA ARG A 30 16.49 -7.31 10.32
C ARG A 30 15.92 -5.95 9.87
N PRO A 31 16.33 -5.41 8.72
CA PRO A 31 15.79 -4.14 8.25
C PRO A 31 14.30 -4.28 7.95
N VAL A 32 13.53 -3.28 8.38
CA VAL A 32 12.11 -3.14 8.03
C VAL A 32 11.99 -2.03 7.00
N VAL A 33 11.54 -2.38 5.82
CA VAL A 33 11.28 -1.44 4.73
C VAL A 33 9.77 -1.26 4.62
N ARG A 34 9.31 -0.01 4.55
CA ARG A 34 7.88 0.34 4.48
C ARG A 34 7.63 1.25 3.28
N GLY A 35 6.39 1.27 2.78
CA GLY A 35 5.89 2.19 1.76
C GLY A 35 5.57 1.54 0.41
N HIS A 36 5.21 2.38 -0.56
CA HIS A 36 4.83 1.98 -1.92
C HIS A 36 6.00 1.33 -2.68
N GLY A 37 5.71 0.34 -3.53
CA GLY A 37 6.71 -0.36 -4.35
C GLY A 37 7.49 -1.45 -3.59
N SER A 38 6.92 -2.01 -2.50
CA SER A 38 7.56 -3.10 -1.76
C SER A 38 7.51 -4.44 -2.50
N LEU A 39 6.63 -4.60 -3.48
CA LEU A 39 6.58 -5.80 -4.32
C LEU A 39 7.86 -5.94 -5.15
N GLY A 40 8.40 -7.16 -5.25
CA GLY A 40 9.69 -7.43 -5.91
C GLY A 40 10.92 -6.95 -5.13
N LEU A 41 10.77 -6.32 -3.96
CA LEU A 41 11.91 -5.95 -3.12
C LEU A 41 12.65 -7.19 -2.60
N CYS A 42 11.93 -8.26 -2.25
CA CYS A 42 12.58 -9.48 -1.80
C CYS A 42 13.40 -10.15 -2.90
N ASP A 43 12.88 -10.19 -4.13
CA ASP A 43 13.61 -10.72 -5.28
C ASP A 43 14.87 -9.90 -5.55
N PHE A 44 14.75 -8.57 -5.49
CA PHE A 44 15.88 -7.65 -5.60
C PHE A 44 16.94 -7.87 -4.51
N ILE A 45 16.52 -7.97 -3.24
CA ILE A 45 17.45 -8.22 -2.13
C ILE A 45 18.17 -9.55 -2.33
N LYS A 46 17.42 -10.59 -2.72
CA LYS A 46 17.96 -11.93 -2.98
C LYS A 46 18.99 -11.92 -4.10
N GLU A 47 18.69 -11.25 -5.21
CA GLU A 47 19.55 -11.22 -6.39
C GLU A 47 20.79 -10.34 -6.20
N LYS A 48 20.65 -9.17 -5.55
CA LYS A 48 21.70 -8.13 -5.56
C LYS A 48 22.47 -7.99 -4.26
N ILE A 49 21.94 -8.46 -3.13
CA ILE A 49 22.49 -8.12 -1.81
C ILE A 49 22.85 -9.37 -1.02
N THR A 50 21.88 -10.27 -0.82
CA THR A 50 22.00 -11.35 0.15
C THR A 50 20.96 -12.45 -0.05
N ASP A 51 21.33 -13.70 0.20
CA ASP A 51 20.38 -14.84 0.15
C ASP A 51 19.55 -15.00 1.44
N ARG A 52 19.46 -13.94 2.25
CA ARG A 52 18.65 -13.98 3.48
C ARG A 52 17.17 -14.09 3.13
N LYS A 53 16.45 -14.87 3.94
CA LYS A 53 14.98 -14.93 3.90
C LYS A 53 14.41 -13.52 4.03
N CYS A 54 13.57 -13.18 3.06
CA CYS A 54 12.84 -11.92 2.99
C CYS A 54 11.34 -12.22 3.04
N SER A 55 10.59 -11.32 3.66
CA SER A 55 9.15 -11.48 3.82
C SER A 55 8.48 -10.13 3.56
N VAL A 56 7.44 -10.16 2.72
CA VAL A 56 6.59 -9.00 2.46
C VAL A 56 5.22 -9.29 3.04
N PHE A 57 4.66 -8.34 3.76
CA PHE A 57 3.26 -8.36 4.14
C PHE A 57 2.59 -7.05 3.76
N THR A 58 1.27 -7.10 3.61
CA THR A 58 0.46 -5.91 3.34
C THR A 58 -0.89 -6.03 4.01
N VAL A 59 -1.58 -4.90 4.17
CA VAL A 59 -2.94 -4.83 4.70
C VAL A 59 -3.81 -4.16 3.65
N PHE A 60 -4.78 -4.89 3.12
CA PHE A 60 -5.73 -4.39 2.13
C PHE A 60 -6.91 -3.71 2.80
N ARG A 61 -7.56 -2.84 2.03
CA ARG A 61 -8.80 -2.15 2.37
C ARG A 61 -9.73 -2.22 1.17
N ASP A 62 -11.04 -2.30 1.43
CA ASP A 62 -12.07 -2.18 0.40
C ASP A 62 -11.72 -1.04 -0.59
N PRO A 63 -11.66 -1.31 -1.91
CA PRO A 63 -11.18 -0.35 -2.89
C PRO A 63 -11.96 0.97 -2.86
N TYR A 64 -13.28 0.91 -2.70
CA TYR A 64 -14.13 2.09 -2.61
C TYR A 64 -13.86 2.89 -1.34
N ASP A 65 -13.81 2.24 -0.17
CA ASP A 65 -13.48 2.91 1.09
C ASP A 65 -12.10 3.56 1.04
N ARG A 66 -11.13 2.90 0.39
CA ARG A 66 -9.79 3.41 0.22
C ARG A 66 -9.76 4.64 -0.69
N LEU A 67 -10.45 4.62 -1.84
CA LEU A 67 -10.54 5.75 -2.76
C LEU A 67 -11.20 6.96 -2.09
N VAL A 68 -12.32 6.75 -1.38
CA VAL A 68 -13.01 7.79 -0.62
C VAL A 68 -12.09 8.37 0.45
N SER A 69 -11.43 7.50 1.23
CA SER A 69 -10.48 7.94 2.26
C SER A 69 -9.33 8.75 1.67
N HIS A 70 -8.78 8.34 0.53
CA HIS A 70 -7.66 9.01 -0.12
C HIS A 70 -8.08 10.36 -0.73
N TYR A 71 -9.25 10.43 -1.36
CA TYR A 71 -9.83 11.67 -1.86
C TYR A 71 -9.95 12.72 -0.75
N PHE A 72 -10.57 12.36 0.38
CA PHE A 72 -10.76 13.30 1.48
C PHE A 72 -9.45 13.67 2.19
N PHE A 73 -8.49 12.74 2.27
CA PHE A 73 -7.15 13.04 2.77
C PHE A 73 -6.45 14.10 1.91
N ASN A 74 -6.39 13.89 0.59
CA ASN A 74 -5.74 14.84 -0.32
C ASN A 74 -6.43 16.20 -0.31
N ARG A 75 -7.76 16.22 -0.33
CA ARG A 75 -8.52 17.47 -0.26
C ARG A 75 -8.20 18.27 1.01
N GLN A 76 -7.95 17.61 2.14
CA GLN A 76 -7.55 18.30 3.36
C GLN A 76 -6.10 18.80 3.30
N VAL A 77 -5.16 17.98 2.82
CA VAL A 77 -3.76 18.38 2.64
C VAL A 77 -3.68 19.62 1.76
N GLU A 78 -4.43 19.65 0.66
CA GLU A 78 -4.46 20.80 -0.24
C GLU A 78 -5.12 22.02 0.39
N LYS A 79 -6.19 21.86 1.21
CA LYS A 79 -6.75 22.99 1.97
C LYS A 79 -5.72 23.63 2.90
N ARG A 80 -4.92 22.82 3.59
CA ARG A 80 -3.86 23.33 4.48
C ARG A 80 -2.78 24.10 3.72
N LYS A 81 -2.42 23.64 2.51
CA LYS A 81 -1.45 24.32 1.65
C LYS A 81 -2.01 25.60 1.03
N ALA A 82 -3.27 25.59 0.59
CA ALA A 82 -3.94 26.72 -0.04
C ALA A 82 -4.13 27.93 0.90
N SER A 83 -3.95 27.75 2.21
CA SER A 83 -3.79 28.85 3.19
C SER A 83 -2.61 29.80 2.85
N GLY A 84 -1.71 29.40 1.94
CA GLY A 84 -0.70 30.24 1.33
C GLY A 84 -0.89 30.33 -0.19
N ASP A 85 -1.75 31.25 -0.63
CA ASP A 85 -1.83 31.89 -1.96
C ASP A 85 -1.80 31.06 -3.27
N GLN A 86 -1.84 29.73 -3.22
CA GLN A 86 -1.99 28.86 -4.39
C GLN A 86 -3.16 27.91 -4.22
N SER A 87 -4.29 28.24 -4.83
CA SER A 87 -5.41 27.31 -4.99
C SER A 87 -5.04 26.26 -6.03
N ASP A 88 -4.64 25.07 -5.60
CA ASP A 88 -4.42 23.94 -6.51
C ASP A 88 -5.75 23.48 -7.14
N LEU A 89 -5.72 23.16 -8.44
CA LEU A 89 -6.87 22.75 -9.28
C LEU A 89 -7.54 21.45 -8.80
N THR A 90 -6.94 20.75 -7.85
CA THR A 90 -7.42 19.50 -7.26
C THR A 90 -8.52 19.71 -6.22
N LEU A 91 -8.59 20.89 -5.57
CA LEU A 91 -9.59 21.20 -4.53
C LEU A 91 -11.03 21.29 -5.05
N ASN A 92 -11.19 21.66 -6.32
CA ASN A 92 -12.48 21.90 -6.95
C ASN A 92 -13.05 20.69 -7.69
N LYS A 93 -12.30 19.58 -7.76
CA LYS A 93 -12.77 18.37 -8.44
C LYS A 93 -13.74 17.59 -7.57
N SER A 94 -14.83 17.13 -8.18
CA SER A 94 -15.68 16.08 -7.61
C SER A 94 -14.86 14.79 -7.38
N ILE A 95 -15.34 13.90 -6.52
CA ILE A 95 -14.66 12.62 -6.27
C ILE A 95 -14.51 11.81 -7.58
N LYS A 96 -15.51 11.86 -8.47
CA LYS A 96 -15.48 11.16 -9.75
C LYS A 96 -14.39 11.68 -10.68
N GLU A 97 -14.33 13.00 -10.86
CA GLU A 97 -13.28 13.63 -11.66
C GLU A 97 -11.89 13.39 -11.07
N TRP A 98 -11.78 13.39 -9.74
CA TRP A 98 -10.54 13.08 -9.05
C TRP A 98 -10.11 11.62 -9.29
N ILE A 99 -11.01 10.64 -9.20
CA ILE A 99 -10.70 9.22 -9.46
C ILE A 99 -10.24 9.05 -10.91
N LYS A 100 -10.99 9.60 -11.88
CA LYS A 100 -10.63 9.52 -13.31
C LYS A 100 -9.25 10.13 -13.60
N GLY A 101 -8.89 11.19 -12.87
CA GLY A 101 -7.59 11.85 -13.00
C GLY A 101 -6.44 11.17 -12.24
N SER A 102 -6.71 10.58 -11.08
CA SER A 102 -5.66 10.16 -10.13
C SER A 102 -4.98 8.85 -10.51
N GLY A 103 -5.67 7.93 -11.19
CA GLY A 103 -5.17 6.59 -11.51
C GLY A 103 -5.18 5.63 -10.33
N SER A 104 -5.01 4.34 -10.62
CA SER A 104 -5.05 3.27 -9.62
C SER A 104 -3.97 3.47 -8.55
N VAL A 105 -4.41 3.48 -7.29
CA VAL A 105 -3.50 3.60 -6.14
C VAL A 105 -2.93 2.23 -5.77
N VAL A 106 -3.69 1.13 -5.99
CA VAL A 106 -3.15 -0.23 -5.78
C VAL A 106 -2.09 -0.47 -6.84
N TRP A 107 -2.44 -0.29 -8.11
CA TRP A 107 -1.54 -0.58 -9.22
C TRP A 107 -0.22 0.16 -9.06
N ARG A 108 -0.22 1.47 -8.81
CA ARG A 108 1.01 2.22 -8.54
C ARG A 108 1.83 1.69 -7.35
N ALA A 109 1.20 1.05 -6.36
CA ALA A 109 1.95 0.43 -5.27
C ALA A 109 2.60 -0.91 -5.68
N PHE A 110 2.04 -1.61 -6.67
CA PHE A 110 2.46 -2.93 -7.16
C PHE A 110 3.35 -2.87 -8.41
N SER A 111 3.11 -1.91 -9.30
CA SER A 111 3.69 -1.78 -10.64
C SER A 111 4.88 -0.83 -10.72
N ASN A 112 5.36 -0.36 -9.57
CA ASN A 112 6.58 0.43 -9.58
C ASN A 112 7.72 -0.48 -10.04
N GLU A 113 8.10 -0.33 -11.30
CA GLU A 113 9.31 -0.90 -11.85
C GLU A 113 10.51 0.01 -11.59
N TRP A 114 11.67 -0.62 -11.48
CA TRP A 114 12.89 0.03 -11.03
C TRP A 114 13.97 -0.32 -12.04
N LYS A 115 14.62 0.70 -12.60
CA LYS A 115 15.84 0.49 -13.39
C LYS A 115 17.00 1.12 -12.66
N PHE A 116 18.04 0.33 -12.44
CA PHE A 116 19.33 0.83 -11.99
C PHE A 116 20.18 1.10 -13.23
N GLU A 117 20.40 2.38 -13.51
CA GLU A 117 21.25 2.81 -14.62
C GLU A 117 22.68 3.01 -14.08
N LYS A 118 23.66 2.39 -14.73
CA LYS A 118 25.08 2.66 -14.44
C LYS A 118 25.41 4.08 -14.91
N MET A 119 25.89 4.92 -14.01
CA MET A 119 26.44 6.24 -14.33
C MET A 119 27.95 6.17 -14.55
N ASN A 120 28.50 7.27 -15.08
CA ASN A 120 29.94 7.50 -15.14
C ASN A 120 30.57 7.33 -13.75
N HIS A 121 31.77 6.75 -13.70
CA HIS A 121 32.53 6.42 -12.48
C HIS A 121 31.96 5.27 -11.62
N GLY A 122 31.18 4.36 -12.21
CA GLY A 122 30.73 3.13 -11.53
C GLY A 122 29.67 3.33 -10.46
N LYS A 123 29.07 4.53 -10.37
CA LYS A 123 27.94 4.80 -9.48
C LYS A 123 26.64 4.35 -10.16
N GLU A 124 25.79 3.61 -9.45
CA GLU A 124 24.45 3.30 -9.95
C GLU A 124 23.44 4.35 -9.48
N LYS A 125 22.62 4.85 -10.41
CA LYS A 125 21.46 5.68 -10.08
C LYS A 125 20.22 4.83 -10.26
N CYS A 126 19.48 4.67 -9.16
CA CYS A 126 18.13 4.19 -9.29
C CYS A 126 17.32 5.25 -10.03
N LYS A 127 16.63 4.83 -11.08
CA LYS A 127 15.57 5.57 -11.73
C LYS A 127 14.31 4.79 -11.44
N GLU A 128 13.41 5.42 -10.68
CA GLU A 128 12.03 4.94 -10.66
C GLU A 128 11.56 5.08 -12.09
N LEU A 129 11.26 3.94 -12.73
CA LEU A 129 10.38 4.00 -13.87
C LEU A 129 9.01 4.30 -13.26
N GLN A 130 8.81 5.57 -12.94
CA GLN A 130 7.54 6.14 -13.31
C GLN A 130 7.52 5.95 -14.82
N HIS A 131 7.01 4.79 -15.28
CA HIS A 131 6.25 4.80 -16.51
C HIS A 131 5.45 6.08 -16.37
N PHE A 132 5.72 7.06 -17.24
CA PHE A 132 4.83 8.18 -17.37
C PHE A 132 3.57 7.52 -17.82
N VAL A 133 2.79 7.12 -16.82
CA VAL A 133 1.64 6.29 -16.96
C VAL A 133 0.79 7.13 -17.87
N THR A 134 0.80 6.78 -19.15
CA THR A 134 0.01 7.48 -20.15
C THR A 134 -1.42 7.46 -19.62
N ARG A 135 -2.28 8.37 -20.07
CA ARG A 135 -3.65 8.42 -19.52
C ARG A 135 -4.34 7.04 -19.57
N GLU A 136 -3.93 6.20 -20.51
CA GLU A 136 -4.31 4.79 -20.71
C GLU A 136 -3.70 3.81 -19.69
N GLU A 137 -2.46 3.98 -19.24
CA GLU A 137 -1.83 3.10 -18.23
C GLU A 137 -2.30 3.42 -16.78
N ARG A 138 -3.03 4.53 -16.56
CA ARG A 138 -3.44 4.99 -15.20
C ARG A 138 -4.36 4.01 -14.53
N TRP A 139 -5.13 3.32 -15.34
CA TRP A 139 -6.03 2.27 -14.96
C TRP A 139 -5.71 1.13 -15.91
N PRO A 140 -4.88 0.17 -15.50
CA PRO A 140 -4.53 -0.91 -16.38
C PRO A 140 -5.81 -1.64 -16.76
N SER A 141 -6.03 -1.86 -18.06
CA SER A 141 -7.05 -2.81 -18.49
C SER A 141 -6.72 -4.16 -17.88
N ILE A 142 -7.71 -4.84 -17.32
CA ILE A 142 -7.50 -6.22 -16.87
C ILE A 142 -7.07 -7.05 -18.07
N ASP A 143 -5.90 -7.65 -17.94
CA ASP A 143 -5.36 -8.65 -18.86
C ASP A 143 -4.97 -9.91 -18.09
N ASP A 144 -4.57 -10.95 -18.81
CA ASP A 144 -4.22 -12.24 -18.23
C ASP A 144 -3.06 -12.13 -17.23
N HIS A 145 -2.14 -11.18 -17.42
CA HIS A 145 -1.01 -10.99 -16.52
C HIS A 145 -1.46 -10.42 -15.16
N LEU A 146 -2.36 -9.44 -15.15
CA LEU A 146 -2.90 -8.86 -13.93
C LEU A 146 -3.79 -9.84 -13.17
N VAL A 147 -4.56 -10.65 -13.90
CA VAL A 147 -5.33 -11.75 -13.32
C VAL A 147 -4.41 -12.78 -12.68
N ASP A 148 -3.30 -13.13 -13.34
CA ASP A 148 -2.29 -14.02 -12.77
C ASP A 148 -1.68 -13.44 -11.49
N ILE A 149 -1.27 -12.16 -11.47
CA ILE A 149 -0.76 -11.51 -10.25
C ILE A 149 -1.78 -11.60 -9.11
N ALA A 150 -3.04 -11.27 -9.37
CA ALA A 150 -4.10 -11.30 -8.36
C ALA A 150 -4.35 -12.72 -7.82
N ASN A 151 -4.31 -13.73 -8.69
CA ASN A 151 -4.49 -15.13 -8.30
C ASN A 151 -3.30 -15.74 -7.56
N ASN A 152 -2.13 -15.11 -7.63
CA ASN A 152 -0.89 -15.60 -7.02
C ASN A 152 -0.37 -14.68 -5.93
N LEU A 153 -1.23 -13.87 -5.29
CA LEU A 153 -0.82 -12.94 -4.24
C LEU A 153 -0.10 -13.61 -3.07
N ASP A 154 -0.48 -14.84 -2.74
CA ASP A 154 0.14 -15.68 -1.71
C ASP A 154 1.57 -16.13 -2.05
N LYS A 155 1.93 -16.16 -3.34
CA LYS A 155 3.32 -16.40 -3.78
C LYS A 155 4.21 -15.17 -3.59
N HIS A 156 3.62 -13.98 -3.61
CA HIS A 156 4.34 -12.72 -3.50
C HIS A 156 4.33 -12.13 -2.08
N LEU A 157 3.32 -12.47 -1.28
CA LEU A 157 3.07 -11.89 0.05
C LEU A 157 3.05 -13.01 1.09
N SER A 158 3.95 -12.94 2.06
CA SER A 158 4.01 -13.89 3.18
C SER A 158 2.80 -13.77 4.12
N PHE A 159 2.18 -12.59 4.17
CA PHE A 159 0.99 -12.34 4.98
C PHE A 159 0.11 -11.26 4.34
N ILE A 160 -1.20 -11.44 4.43
CA ILE A 160 -2.21 -10.50 3.96
C ILE A 160 -3.13 -10.18 5.13
N GLY A 161 -3.30 -8.90 5.43
CA GLY A 161 -4.25 -8.39 6.42
C GLY A 161 -5.41 -7.64 5.77
N LEU A 162 -6.45 -7.37 6.55
CA LEU A 162 -7.60 -6.56 6.14
C LEU A 162 -7.87 -5.45 7.16
N THR A 163 -8.13 -4.23 6.67
CA THR A 163 -8.40 -3.08 7.55
C THR A 163 -9.73 -3.17 8.29
N GLU A 164 -10.72 -3.87 7.73
CA GLU A 164 -12.03 -4.10 8.34
C GLU A 164 -11.98 -5.11 9.49
N ASP A 165 -10.92 -5.91 9.58
CA ASP A 165 -10.65 -6.84 10.68
C ASP A 165 -9.22 -6.63 11.21
N LEU A 166 -8.93 -5.37 11.57
CA LEU A 166 -7.59 -4.94 11.91
C LEU A 166 -7.07 -5.59 13.20
N GLN A 167 -7.93 -5.83 14.18
CA GLN A 167 -7.53 -6.47 15.43
C GLN A 167 -7.08 -7.92 15.18
N THR A 168 -7.84 -8.68 14.39
CA THR A 168 -7.43 -10.04 14.01
C THR A 168 -6.17 -10.00 13.15
N THR A 169 -6.06 -9.01 12.24
CA THR A 169 -4.84 -8.79 11.45
C THR A 169 -3.60 -8.64 12.34
N TYR A 170 -3.66 -7.82 13.39
CA TYR A 170 -2.53 -7.65 14.31
C TYR A 170 -2.20 -8.92 15.09
N GLN A 171 -3.21 -9.65 15.56
CA GLN A 171 -2.98 -10.92 16.25
C GLN A 171 -2.31 -11.96 15.34
N MET A 172 -2.71 -12.04 14.07
CA MET A 172 -2.10 -12.96 13.12
C MET A 172 -0.68 -12.52 12.73
N LEU A 173 -0.43 -11.22 12.57
CA LEU A 173 0.92 -10.70 12.34
C LEU A 173 1.86 -11.03 13.51
N GLU A 174 1.38 -10.87 14.73
CA GLU A 174 2.13 -11.23 15.95
C GLU A 174 2.47 -12.71 15.98
N GLU A 175 1.52 -13.58 15.63
CA GLU A 175 1.77 -15.02 15.51
C GLU A 175 2.80 -15.37 14.41
N VAL A 176 2.70 -14.72 13.24
CA VAL A 176 3.59 -15.00 12.09
C VAL A 176 5.02 -14.53 12.34
N TYR A 177 5.19 -13.36 12.95
CA TYR A 177 6.50 -12.72 13.08
C TYR A 177 7.11 -12.79 14.49
N GLY A 178 6.33 -13.18 15.50
CA GLY A 178 6.76 -13.18 16.90
C GLY A 178 7.08 -11.78 17.43
N LEU A 179 6.40 -10.75 16.91
CA LEU A 179 6.59 -9.35 17.29
C LEU A 179 5.32 -8.80 17.93
N PRO A 180 5.41 -7.89 18.92
CA PRO A 180 4.28 -7.45 19.74
C PRO A 180 3.37 -6.45 18.99
N PHE A 181 2.77 -6.87 17.88
CA PHE A 181 1.91 -6.01 17.07
C PHE A 181 0.65 -5.60 17.82
N VAL A 182 0.04 -6.50 18.61
CA VAL A 182 -1.18 -6.17 19.35
C VAL A 182 -0.88 -5.11 20.39
N GLU A 183 0.14 -5.32 21.23
CA GLU A 183 0.51 -4.37 22.28
C GLU A 183 0.87 -2.99 21.72
N VAL A 184 1.70 -2.95 20.66
CA VAL A 184 2.21 -1.67 20.14
C VAL A 184 1.19 -0.95 19.25
N CYS A 185 0.33 -1.69 18.52
CA CYS A 185 -0.53 -1.11 17.50
C CYS A 185 -2.02 -1.03 17.88
N SER A 186 -2.50 -1.70 18.93
CA SER A 186 -3.91 -1.63 19.33
C SER A 186 -4.32 -0.23 19.83
N ASP A 187 -3.39 0.45 20.51
CA ASP A 187 -3.61 1.79 21.08
C ASP A 187 -3.16 2.93 20.16
N MET A 188 -2.53 2.60 19.03
CA MET A 188 -2.36 3.60 17.98
C MET A 188 -3.75 3.91 17.47
N HIS A 189 -4.37 4.95 18.05
CA HIS A 189 -5.58 5.56 17.55
C HIS A 189 -5.47 5.53 16.03
N VAL A 190 -6.37 4.77 15.40
CA VAL A 190 -6.54 4.78 13.95
C VAL A 190 -6.43 6.25 13.60
N LEU A 191 -5.45 6.60 12.76
CA LEU A 191 -5.39 7.92 12.16
C LEU A 191 -6.66 8.04 11.29
N GLN A 192 -7.83 8.14 11.92
CA GLN A 192 -8.85 9.09 11.54
C GLN A 192 -8.01 10.34 11.39
N GLY A 193 -7.63 10.64 10.14
CA GLY A 193 -6.93 11.87 9.83
C GLY A 193 -7.59 12.94 10.69
N SER A 194 -6.81 13.77 11.38
CA SER A 194 -7.36 14.87 12.14
C SER A 194 -7.96 15.85 11.14
N TYR A 195 -9.15 15.49 10.65
CA TYR A 195 -9.93 16.24 9.70
C TYR A 195 -10.44 17.42 10.51
N GLU A 196 -10.10 18.63 10.09
CA GLU A 196 -10.62 19.89 10.65
C GLU A 196 -12.10 20.04 10.26
N LEU A 197 -12.92 19.09 10.69
CA LEU A 197 -14.36 19.10 10.53
C LEU A 197 -14.95 18.92 11.92
N THR A 198 -15.79 19.88 12.29
CA THR A 198 -16.39 20.09 13.61
C THR A 198 -17.43 19.02 14.00
N ASN A 199 -17.69 18.01 13.16
CA ASN A 199 -18.66 16.95 13.44
C ASN A 199 -18.32 15.61 12.74
N ALA A 200 -18.01 14.57 13.53
CA ALA A 200 -17.69 13.23 13.03
C ALA A 200 -18.87 12.58 12.27
N THR A 201 -20.10 12.91 12.64
CA THR A 201 -21.33 12.37 12.03
C THR A 201 -21.49 12.87 10.60
N GLU A 202 -21.30 14.17 10.38
CA GLU A 202 -21.36 14.78 9.05
C GLU A 202 -20.28 14.21 8.13
N GLN A 203 -19.07 14.00 8.67
CA GLN A 203 -18.00 13.40 7.89
C GLN A 203 -18.32 11.97 7.47
N ARG A 204 -18.90 11.18 8.38
CA ARG A 204 -19.32 9.81 8.06
C ARG A 204 -20.40 9.82 6.98
N ALA A 205 -21.41 10.69 7.09
CA ALA A 205 -22.46 10.85 6.09
C ALA A 205 -21.88 11.25 4.72
N LEU A 206 -20.95 12.20 4.69
CA LEU A 206 -20.30 12.64 3.46
C LEU A 206 -19.48 11.52 2.80
N LYS A 207 -18.70 10.75 3.58
CA LYS A 207 -17.94 9.59 3.06
C LYS A 207 -18.85 8.49 2.54
N MET A 208 -19.96 8.20 3.23
CA MET A 208 -20.95 7.22 2.78
C MET A 208 -21.64 7.66 1.48
N SER A 209 -22.00 8.94 1.38
CA SER A 209 -22.59 9.52 0.15
C SER A 209 -21.60 9.42 -1.02
N ALA A 210 -20.35 9.82 -0.82
CA ALA A 210 -19.31 9.74 -1.83
C ALA A 210 -19.02 8.29 -2.26
N LYS A 211 -19.02 7.34 -1.31
CA LYS A 211 -18.88 5.90 -1.62
C LYS A 211 -20.02 5.42 -2.52
N ARG A 212 -21.26 5.75 -2.17
CA ARG A 212 -22.44 5.38 -2.97
C ARG A 212 -22.33 5.95 -4.39
N GLU A 213 -22.00 7.24 -4.51
CA GLU A 213 -21.85 7.92 -5.80
C GLU A 213 -20.86 7.19 -6.73
N ILE A 214 -19.70 6.78 -6.21
CA ILE A 214 -18.68 6.11 -7.03
C ILE A 214 -18.98 4.63 -7.28
N MET A 215 -19.77 3.99 -6.41
CA MET A 215 -20.25 2.62 -6.60
C MET A 215 -21.36 2.54 -7.66
N GLU A 216 -22.11 3.61 -7.89
CA GLU A 216 -23.19 3.67 -8.87
C GLU A 216 -22.71 4.11 -10.27
N ASP A 217 -21.46 4.56 -10.43
CA ASP A 217 -20.88 5.01 -11.70
C ASP A 217 -20.23 3.84 -12.47
N PRO A 218 -20.78 3.40 -13.62
CA PRO A 218 -20.25 2.28 -14.39
C PRO A 218 -18.87 2.54 -15.01
N GLU A 219 -18.49 3.79 -15.23
CA GLU A 219 -17.15 4.13 -15.69
C GLU A 219 -16.14 3.91 -14.56
N ILE A 220 -16.45 4.36 -13.35
CA ILE A 220 -15.58 4.15 -12.19
C ILE A 220 -15.43 2.67 -11.87
N GLN A 221 -16.54 1.91 -11.87
CA GLN A 221 -16.50 0.45 -11.69
C GLN A 221 -15.52 -0.23 -12.66
N ARG A 222 -15.53 0.17 -13.94
CA ARG A 222 -14.58 -0.33 -14.95
C ARG A 222 -13.14 0.09 -14.66
N LEU A 223 -12.91 1.35 -14.29
CA LEU A 223 -11.57 1.84 -13.99
C LEU A 223 -10.93 1.06 -12.83
N ILE A 224 -11.68 0.81 -11.76
CA ILE A 224 -11.14 0.22 -10.54
C ILE A 224 -11.21 -1.31 -10.52
N GLN A 225 -11.61 -1.95 -11.63
CA GLN A 225 -11.90 -3.38 -11.69
C GLN A 225 -10.73 -4.24 -11.18
N PHE A 226 -9.50 -3.87 -11.53
CA PHE A 226 -8.30 -4.57 -11.04
C PHE A 226 -8.13 -4.45 -9.52
N GLU A 227 -8.46 -3.28 -8.93
CA GLU A 227 -8.37 -3.10 -7.47
C GLU A 227 -9.41 -3.97 -6.75
N VAL A 228 -10.59 -4.13 -7.33
CA VAL A 228 -11.65 -5.01 -6.82
C VAL A 228 -11.20 -6.46 -6.87
N LEU A 229 -10.70 -6.94 -8.02
CA LEU A 229 -10.19 -8.30 -8.17
C LEU A 229 -9.09 -8.62 -7.14
N MET A 230 -8.11 -7.70 -6.99
CA MET A 230 -7.02 -7.84 -6.02
C MET A 230 -7.54 -7.93 -4.58
N TYR A 231 -8.51 -7.10 -4.22
CA TYR A 231 -9.10 -7.10 -2.88
C TYR A 231 -9.91 -8.38 -2.60
N GLU A 232 -10.68 -8.86 -3.58
CA GLU A 232 -11.42 -10.13 -3.45
C GLU A 232 -10.47 -11.30 -3.21
N LYS A 233 -9.38 -11.40 -3.99
CA LYS A 233 -8.35 -12.43 -3.79
C LYS A 233 -7.63 -12.28 -2.44
N ALA A 234 -7.28 -11.07 -2.05
CA ALA A 234 -6.69 -10.80 -0.74
C ALA A 234 -7.62 -11.25 0.40
N LYS A 235 -8.94 -11.04 0.25
CA LYS A 235 -9.95 -11.45 1.24
C LYS A 235 -10.08 -12.98 1.32
N GLU A 236 -10.08 -13.67 0.19
CA GLU A 236 -10.04 -15.15 0.16
C GLU A 236 -8.84 -15.70 0.94
N ILE A 237 -7.65 -15.15 0.68
CA ILE A 237 -6.40 -15.56 1.36
C ILE A 237 -6.46 -15.23 2.86
N PHE A 238 -6.91 -14.03 3.23
CA PHE A 238 -7.05 -13.62 4.62
C PHE A 238 -7.97 -14.58 5.40
N GLU A 239 -9.13 -14.94 4.85
CA GLU A 239 -10.06 -15.86 5.51
C GLU A 239 -9.46 -17.28 5.65
N ALA A 240 -8.67 -17.74 4.67
CA ALA A 240 -7.93 -18.98 4.79
C ALA A 240 -6.87 -18.91 5.92
N GLN A 241 -6.09 -17.84 5.98
CA GLN A 241 -5.09 -17.58 7.03
C GLN A 241 -5.75 -17.53 8.42
N LYS A 242 -6.87 -16.84 8.54
CA LYS A 242 -7.65 -16.71 9.77
C LYS A 242 -8.16 -18.05 10.28
N LYS A 243 -8.65 -18.92 9.40
CA LYS A 243 -9.07 -20.28 9.78
C LYS A 243 -7.92 -21.10 10.36
N VAL A 244 -6.73 -21.01 9.76
CA VAL A 244 -5.53 -21.69 10.29
C VAL A 244 -5.15 -21.12 11.65
N PHE A 245 -5.13 -19.79 11.78
CA PHE A 245 -4.83 -19.11 13.04
C PHE A 245 -5.75 -19.53 14.19
N LEU A 246 -7.06 -19.58 13.95
CA LEU A 246 -8.04 -19.97 14.96
C LEU A 246 -7.83 -21.42 15.44
N LYS A 247 -7.56 -22.36 14.53
CA LYS A 247 -7.21 -23.75 14.88
C LYS A 247 -5.95 -23.83 15.74
N LEU A 248 -4.92 -23.04 15.41
CA LEU A 248 -3.69 -22.98 16.21
C LEU A 248 -3.97 -22.46 17.62
N LYS A 249 -4.82 -21.44 17.78
CA LYS A 249 -5.22 -20.94 19.10
C LYS A 249 -5.99 -21.98 19.91
N GLU A 250 -6.89 -22.73 19.28
CA GLU A 250 -7.66 -23.79 19.96
C GLU A 250 -6.75 -24.92 20.45
N SER A 251 -5.76 -25.33 19.66
CA SER A 251 -4.81 -26.40 20.05
C SER A 251 -3.87 -26.04 21.22
N ARG A 252 -3.78 -24.75 21.58
CA ARG A 252 -2.94 -24.23 22.66
C ARG A 252 -3.72 -23.99 23.96
N ARG A 253 -5.04 -24.16 23.93
CA ARG A 253 -5.91 -24.11 25.12
C ARG A 253 -6.05 -25.50 25.72
#